data_AF-A0A7Y2DU40-F1
#
_entry.id   AF-A0A7Y2DU40-F1
#
_cell.length_a   1.000
_cell.length_b   1.000
_cell.length_c   1.000
_cell.angle_alpha   90.00
_cell.angle_beta   90.00
_cell.angle_gamma   90.00
#
_symmetry.space_group_name_H-M   'P 1'
#
loop_
_entity.id
_entity.type
_entity.pdbx_description
1 polymer ?
#
loop_
_entity_poly.entity_id
_entity_poly.type
_entity_poly.pdbx_seq_one_letter_code
_entity_poly.pdbx_strand_id
1 'polypeptide(L)'
;MVKIADGIRTFRCPSCDEYINDSMDSCKFCNTALDNANLSSLVEKQDNLNSAFNAANNLQIMAITAIIPMVLTLLPFIGIFALFGYLALIVILPVKLILWKTKFSNIVTDDKDYKTAKSFWRNALIIWAVLLMILIVNLAFRMI
;
A
#
# COMPACT_ATOMS: atom_id res chain seq x y z
N MET A 1 -5.62 25.29 -5.47
CA MET A 1 -6.49 24.14 -5.84
C MET A 1 -6.19 23.79 -7.28
N VAL A 2 -5.35 22.79 -7.51
CA VAL A 2 -5.00 22.34 -8.87
C VAL A 2 -6.14 21.45 -9.34
N LYS A 3 -7.04 21.98 -10.19
CA LYS A 3 -7.90 21.16 -11.03
C LYS A 3 -7.00 20.54 -12.10
N ILE A 4 -6.62 19.29 -11.90
CA ILE A 4 -6.01 18.50 -12.96
C ILE A 4 -7.17 18.18 -13.92
N ALA A 5 -7.03 18.59 -15.18
CA ALA A 5 -7.92 18.25 -16.28
C ALA A 5 -8.34 16.78 -16.20
N ASP A 6 -9.62 16.49 -16.45
CA ASP A 6 -10.26 15.18 -16.31
C ASP A 6 -9.35 14.05 -16.78
N GLY A 7 -8.61 13.48 -15.83
CA GLY A 7 -7.75 12.34 -16.07
C GLY A 7 -8.67 11.17 -16.34
N ILE A 8 -8.50 10.53 -17.49
CA ILE A 8 -9.25 9.33 -17.85
C ILE A 8 -9.15 8.34 -16.68
N ARG A 9 -10.26 8.10 -15.97
CA ARG A 9 -10.31 7.14 -14.86
C ARG A 9 -10.74 5.80 -15.39
N THR A 10 -10.06 4.76 -14.95
CA THR A 10 -10.36 3.38 -15.35
C THR A 10 -11.11 2.67 -14.23
N PHE A 11 -12.15 1.94 -14.60
CA PHE A 11 -12.93 1.11 -13.68
C PHE A 11 -13.30 -0.22 -14.35
N ARG A 12 -13.64 -1.23 -13.56
CA ARG A 12 -14.08 -2.53 -14.09
C ARG A 12 -15.57 -2.50 -14.42
N CYS A 13 -15.93 -2.98 -15.60
CA CYS A 13 -17.31 -3.11 -16.02
C CYS A 13 -18.04 -4.15 -15.15
N PRO A 14 -19.23 -3.86 -14.59
CA PRO A 14 -19.94 -4.80 -13.73
C PRO A 14 -20.48 -6.03 -14.48
N SER A 15 -20.59 -5.98 -15.81
CA SER A 15 -21.12 -7.09 -16.62
C SER A 15 -20.05 -8.06 -17.13
N CYS A 16 -18.84 -7.58 -17.45
CA CYS A 16 -17.79 -8.40 -18.05
C CYS A 16 -16.43 -8.33 -17.34
N ASP A 17 -16.32 -7.56 -16.25
CA ASP A 17 -15.11 -7.36 -15.44
C ASP A 17 -13.88 -6.75 -16.16
N GLU A 18 -14.07 -6.27 -17.39
CA GLU A 18 -13.03 -5.62 -18.17
C GLU A 18 -12.82 -4.15 -17.77
N TYR A 19 -11.58 -3.66 -17.88
CA TYR A 19 -11.24 -2.27 -17.59
C TYR A 19 -11.67 -1.32 -18.71
N ILE A 20 -12.47 -0.33 -18.36
CA ILE A 20 -13.04 0.68 -19.25
C ILE A 20 -12.86 2.09 -18.68
N ASN A 21 -12.95 3.09 -19.55
CA ASN A 21 -12.81 4.49 -19.18
C ASN A 21 -14.15 5.09 -18.75
N ASP A 22 -14.11 6.02 -17.81
CA ASP A 22 -15.28 6.79 -17.34
C ASP A 22 -15.90 7.73 -18.38
N SER A 23 -15.24 7.93 -19.51
CA SER A 23 -15.71 8.76 -20.63
C SER A 23 -16.54 8.03 -21.70
N MET A 24 -16.88 6.75 -21.50
CA MET A 24 -17.64 5.95 -22.47
C MET A 24 -19.07 5.68 -21.97
N ASP A 25 -20.07 5.91 -22.83
CA ASP A 25 -21.49 5.64 -22.52
C ASP A 25 -21.88 4.15 -22.60
N SER A 26 -21.01 3.32 -23.18
CA SER A 26 -21.22 1.88 -23.31
C SER A 26 -19.91 1.11 -23.22
N CYS A 27 -19.94 -0.08 -22.61
CA CYS A 27 -18.77 -0.94 -22.53
C CYS A 27 -18.37 -1.48 -23.92
N LYS A 28 -17.13 -1.22 -24.37
CA LYS A 28 -16.64 -1.67 -25.68
C LYS A 28 -16.58 -3.20 -25.87
N PHE A 29 -16.63 -3.97 -24.78
CA PHE A 29 -16.46 -5.42 -24.81
C PHE A 29 -17.81 -6.15 -24.82
N CYS A 30 -18.72 -5.76 -23.93
CA CYS A 30 -20.03 -6.42 -23.78
C CYS A 30 -21.20 -5.60 -24.33
N ASN A 31 -20.96 -4.39 -24.85
CA ASN A 31 -21.97 -3.44 -25.34
C ASN A 31 -23.07 -3.08 -24.34
N THR A 32 -22.87 -3.37 -23.06
CA THR A 32 -23.81 -2.96 -22.01
C THR A 32 -23.79 -1.44 -21.87
N ALA A 33 -24.97 -0.82 -21.91
CA ALA A 33 -25.12 0.62 -21.64
C ALA A 33 -24.69 0.90 -20.19
N LEU A 34 -23.83 1.89 -20.02
CA LEU A 34 -23.36 2.31 -18.71
C LEU A 34 -24.31 3.39 -18.20
N ASP A 35 -25.00 3.09 -17.11
CA ASP A 35 -25.83 4.08 -16.44
C ASP A 35 -24.91 5.11 -15.78
N ASN A 36 -24.79 6.28 -16.42
CA ASN A 36 -23.98 7.41 -15.98
C ASN A 36 -24.29 7.82 -14.52
N ALA A 37 -25.49 7.56 -14.00
CA ALA A 37 -25.84 7.81 -12.61
C ALA A 37 -25.07 6.91 -11.62
N ASN A 38 -24.84 5.65 -11.99
CA ASN A 38 -24.18 4.65 -11.15
C ASN A 38 -22.66 4.58 -11.37
N LEU A 39 -22.16 5.08 -12.50
CA LEU A 39 -20.73 5.11 -12.84
C LEU A 39 -19.86 5.77 -11.78
N SER A 40 -20.28 6.94 -11.28
CA SER A 40 -19.52 7.69 -10.27
C SER A 40 -19.22 6.84 -9.02
N SER A 41 -20.20 6.07 -8.56
CA SER A 41 -20.06 5.18 -7.40
C SER A 41 -19.17 3.97 -7.66
N LEU A 42 -19.14 3.47 -8.91
CA LEU A 42 -18.28 2.35 -9.32
C LEU A 42 -16.82 2.80 -9.43
N VAL A 43 -16.60 3.97 -10.02
CA VAL A 43 -15.28 4.60 -10.12
C VAL A 43 -14.73 4.90 -8.72
N GLU A 44 -15.53 5.48 -7.82
CA GLU A 44 -15.09 5.77 -6.44
C GLU A 44 -14.73 4.48 -5.67
N LYS A 45 -15.48 3.40 -5.85
CA LYS A 45 -15.13 2.09 -5.29
C LYS A 45 -13.80 1.58 -5.82
N GLN A 46 -13.58 1.67 -7.14
CA GLN A 46 -12.31 1.24 -7.74
C GLN A 46 -11.13 2.10 -7.26
N ASP A 47 -11.32 3.43 -7.17
CA ASP A 47 -10.30 4.36 -6.69
C ASP A 47 -9.92 4.06 -5.22
N ASN A 48 -10.91 3.69 -4.40
CA ASN A 48 -10.68 3.25 -3.03
C ASN A 48 -9.88 1.93 -2.96
N LEU A 49 -10.17 0.96 -3.84
CA LEU A 49 -9.42 -0.29 -3.94
C LEU A 49 -7.98 -0.06 -4.40
N ASN A 50 -7.80 0.72 -5.45
CA ASN A 50 -6.49 1.12 -5.97
C ASN A 50 -5.67 1.86 -4.91
N SER A 51 -6.32 2.76 -4.16
CA SER A 51 -5.69 3.47 -3.05
C SER A 51 -5.26 2.52 -1.92
N ALA A 52 -6.08 1.53 -1.59
CA ALA A 52 -5.75 0.51 -0.60
C ALA A 52 -4.54 -0.33 -1.03
N PHE A 53 -4.54 -0.77 -2.29
CA PHE A 53 -3.44 -1.54 -2.89
C PHE A 53 -2.13 -0.75 -2.90
N ASN A 54 -2.16 0.47 -3.43
CA ASN A 54 -0.98 1.33 -3.51
C ASN A 54 -0.41 1.65 -2.12
N ALA A 55 -1.27 1.89 -1.13
CA ALA A 55 -0.84 2.12 0.24
C ALA A 55 -0.19 0.87 0.87
N ALA A 56 -0.73 -0.33 0.60
CA ALA A 56 -0.15 -1.60 1.08
C ALA A 56 1.18 -1.93 0.40
N ASN A 57 1.28 -1.72 -0.91
CA ASN A 57 2.51 -1.91 -1.66
C ASN A 57 3.61 -0.94 -1.18
N ASN A 58 3.25 0.34 -0.97
CA ASN A 58 4.19 1.32 -0.44
C ASN A 58 4.69 0.94 0.97
N LEU A 59 3.81 0.40 1.82
CA LEU A 59 4.19 -0.16 3.13
C LEU A 59 5.21 -1.29 3.01
N GLN A 60 5.00 -2.21 2.08
CA GLN A 60 5.94 -3.30 1.83
C GLN A 60 7.29 -2.79 1.31
N ILE A 61 7.28 -1.86 0.37
CA ILE A 61 8.51 -1.25 -0.16
C ILE A 61 9.26 -0.55 0.97
N MET A 62 8.58 0.25 1.81
CA MET A 62 9.21 0.89 2.97
C MET A 62 9.79 -0.11 3.97
N ALA A 63 9.13 -1.25 4.20
CA ALA A 63 9.64 -2.29 5.08
C ALA A 63 10.90 -2.96 4.49
N ILE A 64 10.93 -3.20 3.18
CA ILE A 64 12.11 -3.76 2.49
C ILE A 64 13.26 -2.75 2.47
N THR A 65 12.99 -1.48 2.18
CA THR A 65 14.04 -0.44 2.16
C THR A 65 14.64 -0.19 3.54
N ALA A 66 13.92 -0.47 4.62
CA ALA A 66 14.43 -0.41 5.99
C ALA A 66 15.59 -1.39 6.28
N ILE A 67 15.78 -2.41 5.44
CA ILE A 67 16.91 -3.35 5.54
C ILE A 67 18.24 -2.63 5.22
N ILE A 68 18.24 -1.64 4.32
CA ILE A 68 19.45 -0.92 3.92
C ILE A 68 20.10 -0.17 5.10
N PRO A 69 19.39 0.73 5.81
CA PRO A 69 19.98 1.41 6.96
C PRO A 69 20.35 0.42 8.07
N MET A 70 19.60 -0.67 8.25
CA MET A 70 19.97 -1.74 9.19
C MET A 70 21.38 -2.28 8.90
N VAL A 71 21.67 -2.65 7.65
CA VAL A 71 23.00 -3.16 7.26
C VAL A 71 24.07 -2.08 7.41
N LEU A 72 23.76 -0.83 7.06
CA LEU A 72 24.69 0.30 7.20
C LEU A 72 25.06 0.60 8.66
N THR A 73 24.23 0.21 9.64
CA THR A 73 24.60 0.35 11.07
C THR A 73 25.83 -0.45 11.49
N LEU A 74 26.24 -1.44 10.69
CA LEU A 74 27.46 -2.22 10.92
C LEU A 74 28.75 -1.44 10.60
N LEU A 75 28.66 -0.36 9.83
CA LEU A 75 29.82 0.46 9.48
C LEU A 75 30.08 1.52 10.56
N PRO A 76 31.30 1.64 11.11
CA PRO A 76 31.58 2.46 12.30
C PRO A 76 31.37 3.97 12.09
N PHE A 77 31.63 4.50 10.90
CA PHE A 77 31.51 5.94 10.61
C PHE A 77 30.14 6.36 10.06
N ILE A 78 29.46 5.46 9.33
CA ILE A 78 28.13 5.71 8.74
C ILE A 78 27.01 5.26 9.68
N GLY A 79 27.33 4.37 10.62
CA GLY A 79 26.35 3.64 11.40
C GLY A 79 25.50 4.49 12.33
N ILE A 80 25.98 5.64 12.78
CA ILE A 80 25.20 6.55 13.64
C ILE A 80 24.04 7.17 12.85
N PHE A 81 24.30 7.72 11.66
CA PHE A 81 23.25 8.28 10.80
C PHE A 81 22.27 7.20 10.34
N ALA A 82 22.80 6.03 10.00
CA ALA A 82 21.98 4.87 9.63
C ALA A 82 21.09 4.40 10.78
N LEU A 83 21.56 4.45 12.03
CA LEU A 83 20.79 4.10 13.21
C LEU A 83 19.60 5.03 13.42
N PHE A 84 19.78 6.34 13.29
CA PHE A 84 18.66 7.30 13.40
C PHE A 84 17.61 7.06 12.31
N GLY A 85 18.03 6.87 11.06
CA GLY A 85 17.12 6.53 9.97
C GLY A 85 16.37 5.22 10.21
N TYR A 86 17.07 4.22 10.72
CA TYR A 86 16.47 2.93 11.06
C TYR A 86 15.46 3.02 12.21
N LEU A 87 15.79 3.73 13.28
CA LEU A 87 14.88 3.98 14.40
C LEU A 87 13.63 4.75 13.97
N ALA A 88 13.78 5.76 13.11
CA ALA A 88 12.65 6.49 12.55
C ALA A 88 11.71 5.55 11.76
N LEU A 89 12.25 4.66 10.93
CA LEU A 89 11.46 3.69 10.18
C LEU A 89 10.75 2.66 11.08
N ILE A 90 11.44 2.18 12.12
CA ILE A 90 10.86 1.28 13.14
C ILE A 90 9.63 1.90 13.80
N VAL A 91 9.60 3.22 14.00
CA VAL A 91 8.46 3.94 14.60
C VAL A 91 7.39 4.32 13.58
N ILE A 92 7.77 4.74 12.36
CA ILE A 92 6.82 5.17 11.33
C ILE A 92 6.02 4.00 10.75
N LEU A 93 6.66 2.85 10.50
CA LEU A 93 6.02 1.67 9.93
C LEU A 93 4.80 1.17 10.71
N PRO A 94 4.83 0.99 12.06
CA PRO A 94 3.66 0.51 12.80
C PRO A 94 2.52 1.51 12.76
N VAL A 95 2.80 2.83 12.80
CA VAL A 95 1.78 3.86 12.64
C VAL A 95 1.09 3.72 11.29
N LYS A 96 1.85 3.59 10.20
CA LYS A 96 1.29 3.41 8.85
C LYS A 96 0.54 2.08 8.69
N LEU A 97 1.02 0.99 9.30
CA LEU A 97 0.35 -0.31 9.31
C LEU A 97 -1.01 -0.23 10.02
N ILE A 98 -1.07 0.44 11.17
CA ILE A 98 -2.31 0.66 11.92
C ILE A 98 -3.27 1.53 11.11
N LEU A 99 -2.81 2.65 10.56
CA LEU A 99 -3.63 3.55 9.74
C LEU A 99 -4.20 2.84 8.50
N TRP A 100 -3.41 1.98 7.85
CA TRP A 100 -3.90 1.19 6.73
C TRP A 100 -4.99 0.23 7.16
N LYS A 101 -4.78 -0.48 8.29
CA LYS A 101 -5.79 -1.40 8.84
C LYS A 101 -7.07 -0.67 9.22
N THR A 102 -7.00 0.48 9.90
CA THR A 102 -8.20 1.24 10.28
C THR A 102 -8.95 1.78 9.07
N LYS A 103 -8.23 2.23 8.03
CA LYS A 103 -8.85 2.83 6.84
C LYS A 103 -9.44 1.80 5.87
N PHE A 104 -8.78 0.66 5.68
CA PHE A 104 -9.10 -0.28 4.59
C PHE A 104 -9.54 -1.66 5.04
N SER A 105 -9.58 -1.98 6.35
CA SER A 105 -9.97 -3.32 6.82
C SER A 105 -11.44 -3.67 6.56
N ASN A 106 -12.32 -2.68 6.46
CA ASN A 106 -13.77 -2.90 6.35
C ASN A 106 -14.27 -2.99 4.90
N ILE A 107 -13.37 -3.05 3.92
CA ILE A 107 -13.77 -3.19 2.52
C ILE A 107 -14.13 -4.67 2.26
N VAL A 108 -15.43 -4.94 2.10
CA VAL A 108 -15.93 -6.26 1.70
C VAL A 108 -15.95 -6.30 0.17
N THR A 109 -14.93 -6.91 -0.42
CA THR A 109 -14.84 -7.18 -1.86
C THR A 109 -14.20 -8.55 -2.09
N ASP A 110 -14.62 -9.26 -3.14
CA ASP A 110 -13.99 -10.51 -3.58
C ASP A 110 -12.83 -10.29 -4.55
N ASP A 111 -12.49 -9.02 -4.83
CA ASP A 111 -11.43 -8.65 -5.76
C ASP A 111 -10.06 -9.24 -5.33
N LYS A 112 -9.39 -9.87 -6.30
CA LYS A 112 -8.04 -10.43 -6.17
C LYS A 112 -7.02 -9.37 -5.78
N ASP A 113 -7.20 -8.13 -6.23
CA ASP A 113 -6.27 -7.03 -5.94
C ASP A 113 -6.29 -6.67 -4.45
N TYR A 114 -7.47 -6.68 -3.83
CA TYR A 114 -7.61 -6.46 -2.40
C TYR A 114 -7.03 -7.60 -1.54
N LYS A 115 -7.20 -8.86 -1.98
CA LYS A 115 -6.52 -10.02 -1.34
C LYS A 115 -5.00 -9.87 -1.40
N THR A 116 -4.48 -9.38 -2.52
CA THR A 116 -3.04 -9.12 -2.69
C THR A 116 -2.58 -7.98 -1.77
N ALA A 117 -3.35 -6.89 -1.65
CA ALA A 117 -3.06 -5.79 -0.74
C ALA A 117 -2.96 -6.25 0.72
N LYS A 118 -3.87 -7.13 1.18
CA LYS A 118 -3.78 -7.76 2.52
C LYS A 118 -2.51 -8.58 2.70
N SER A 119 -2.08 -9.30 1.65
CA SER A 119 -0.83 -10.06 1.68
C SER A 119 0.38 -9.14 1.82
N PHE A 120 0.44 -8.02 1.08
CA PHE A 120 1.50 -7.02 1.20
C PHE A 120 1.54 -6.38 2.58
N TRP A 121 0.39 -6.01 3.14
CA TRP A 121 0.30 -5.51 4.52
C TRP A 121 0.83 -6.53 5.54
N ARG A 122 0.46 -7.81 5.40
CA ARG A 122 0.95 -8.89 6.27
C ARG A 122 2.45 -9.10 6.13
N ASN A 123 2.97 -9.10 4.91
CA ASN A 123 4.41 -9.25 4.65
C ASN A 123 5.19 -8.08 5.26
N ALA A 124 4.70 -6.84 5.10
CA ALA A 124 5.30 -5.66 5.72
C ALA A 124 5.34 -5.78 7.26
N LEU A 125 4.27 -6.29 7.88
CA LEU A 125 4.22 -6.53 9.32
C LEU A 125 5.23 -7.58 9.77
N ILE A 126 5.37 -8.69 9.03
CA ILE A 126 6.36 -9.73 9.32
C ILE A 126 7.78 -9.17 9.23
N ILE A 127 8.10 -8.45 8.15
CA ILE A 127 9.41 -7.83 7.96
C ILE A 127 9.72 -6.86 9.11
N TRP A 128 8.76 -6.00 9.46
CA TRP A 128 8.93 -5.06 10.58
C TRP A 128 9.18 -5.78 11.92
N ALA A 129 8.46 -6.87 12.21
CA ALA A 129 8.66 -7.64 13.43
C ALA A 129 10.05 -8.29 13.50
N VAL A 130 10.54 -8.82 12.36
CA VAL A 130 11.90 -9.40 12.25
C VAL A 130 12.96 -8.32 12.45
N LEU A 131 12.81 -7.15 11.82
CA LEU A 131 13.71 -6.02 11.97
C LEU A 131 13.80 -5.55 13.43
N LEU A 132 12.66 -5.46 14.12
CA LEU A 132 12.60 -5.10 15.53
C LEU A 132 13.30 -6.15 16.41
N MET A 133 13.11 -7.44 16.13
CA MET A 133 13.81 -8.52 16.84
C MET A 133 15.33 -8.41 16.69
N ILE A 134 15.82 -8.20 15.46
CA ILE A 134 17.26 -8.04 15.18
C ILE A 134 17.84 -6.83 15.93
N LEU A 135 17.10 -5.72 15.98
CA LEU A 135 17.51 -4.52 16.72
C LEU A 135 17.71 -4.83 18.21
N ILE A 136 16.73 -5.50 18.84
CA ILE A 136 16.80 -5.84 20.26
C ILE A 136 18.00 -6.76 20.55
N VAL A 137 18.22 -7.78 19.71
CA VAL A 137 19.36 -8.70 19.86
C VAL A 137 20.70 -7.96 19.73
N ASN A 138 20.84 -7.07 18.74
CA ASN A 138 22.06 -6.30 18.53
C ASN A 138 22.33 -5.34 19.69
N LEU A 139 21.29 -4.68 20.21
CA LEU A 139 21.41 -3.81 21.39
C LEU A 139 21.79 -4.61 22.65
N ALA A 140 21.18 -5.78 22.86
CA ALA A 140 21.51 -6.65 23.99
C ALA A 140 22.97 -7.13 23.93
N PHE A 141 23.44 -7.54 22.75
CA PHE A 141 24.83 -7.99 22.57
C PHE A 141 25.84 -6.86 22.77
N ARG A 142 25.53 -5.61 22.39
CA ARG A 142 26.40 -4.45 22.62
C ARG A 142 26.45 -3.99 24.07
N MET A 143 25.47 -4.36 24.90
CA MET A 143 25.41 -3.99 26.32
C MET A 143 26.15 -4.98 27.24
N ILE A 144 26.47 -6.18 26.76
CA ILE A 144 27.24 -7.22 27.47
C ILE A 144 28.73 -7.05 27.13
#